data_AF-F9P1S7-F1
#
_entry.id   AF-F9P1S7-F1
#
_cell.length_a   1.000
_cell.length_b   1.000
_cell.length_c   1.000
_cell.angle_alpha   90.00
_cell.angle_beta   90.00
_cell.angle_gamma   90.00
#
_symmetry.space_group_name_H-M   'P 1'
#
loop_
_entity.id
_entity.type
_entity.pdbx_description
1 polymer ?
#
loop_
_entity_poly.entity_id
_entity_poly.type
_entity_poly.pdbx_seq_one_letter_code
_entity_poly.pdbx_strand_id
1 'polypeptide(L)'
;MSRSVDLLKKRYLENIKEKPDLFVGVELEYPVVNLEGKATDIEIVKELFRYLSSVLKFTVEKVDDFGNPIQLLDPVSQDTILFEVAYTTVEFAFGRAKSIQEVEERFRDYMDLIQKKLGETNHAIVGSGIHPYWEKNENQPVASARYQMLMNYLKLSRTVPRTDLHDYLQYGAFICGSQVQLDVSKSNFLRVINAFTQIEAAKAYLFANSEFSGEDWNTKISRDIFWEESMHGIYPENVGVNARLFKDENDFFDYLDHSAIFTAERDGETYYFYPIRAKDYLTTPEIQAFTLNGDEVLIHPQEEDFQTHRSYQYQDLTTRGTVEFRSVCTQPLDRTFASAAFHLGLLVNLDKLESYLEAAPFFKVFGRNYKFLRRQFSKKQLTDEEEAAIREFSKGLLLLAEQGLEKRGKHEMTYLQPLKEELGL
;
A
#
# COMPACT_ATOMS: atom_id res chain seq x y z
N MET A 1 21.63 -7.61 20.98
CA MET A 1 20.65 -6.86 20.18
C MET A 1 21.42 -5.70 19.57
N SER A 2 21.38 -5.51 18.25
CA SER A 2 22.07 -4.41 17.57
C SER A 2 21.40 -3.08 17.92
N ARG A 3 22.15 -1.97 17.82
CA ARG A 3 21.60 -0.63 18.06
C ARG A 3 20.46 -0.30 17.08
N SER A 4 20.58 -0.75 15.84
CA SER A 4 19.55 -0.60 14.80
C SER A 4 18.24 -1.31 15.17
N VAL A 5 18.29 -2.54 15.69
CA VAL A 5 17.10 -3.24 16.21
C VAL A 5 16.44 -2.47 17.35
N ASP A 6 17.22 -1.90 18.28
CA ASP A 6 16.65 -1.10 19.38
C ASP A 6 15.92 0.16 18.86
N LEU A 7 16.48 0.83 17.84
CA LEU A 7 15.86 1.99 17.19
C LEU A 7 14.57 1.62 16.44
N LEU A 8 14.59 0.50 15.70
CA LEU A 8 13.40 -0.02 15.01
C LEU A 8 12.31 -0.40 16.02
N LYS A 9 12.66 -1.12 17.09
CA LYS A 9 11.72 -1.45 18.16
C LYS A 9 11.11 -0.21 18.79
N LYS A 10 11.94 0.78 19.14
CA LYS A 10 11.45 2.05 19.67
C LYS A 10 10.44 2.68 18.71
N ARG A 11 10.80 2.81 17.43
CA ARG A 11 9.93 3.40 16.41
C ARG A 11 8.56 2.74 16.28
N TYR A 12 8.54 1.41 16.21
CA TYR A 12 7.32 0.66 15.86
C TYR A 12 6.52 0.17 17.07
N LEU A 13 7.13 0.04 18.25
CA LEU A 13 6.48 -0.43 19.46
C LEU A 13 6.15 0.69 20.47
N GLU A 14 6.55 1.93 20.23
CA GLU A 14 6.24 3.02 21.17
C GLU A 14 4.73 3.29 21.29
N ASN A 15 3.99 3.21 20.18
CA ASN A 15 2.56 3.55 20.14
C ASN A 15 1.61 2.35 20.20
N ILE A 16 2.12 1.12 20.22
CA ILE A 16 1.27 -0.07 20.31
C ILE A 16 0.71 -0.25 21.72
N LYS A 17 -0.61 -0.47 21.81
CA LYS A 17 -1.34 -0.56 23.09
C LYS A 17 -1.51 -2.01 23.52
N GLU A 18 -1.69 -2.26 24.82
CA GLU A 18 -2.02 -3.61 25.32
C GLU A 18 -3.45 -4.03 24.94
N LYS A 19 -4.38 -3.07 24.98
CA LYS A 19 -5.81 -3.28 24.69
C LYS A 19 -6.33 -2.12 23.84
N PRO A 20 -6.00 -2.07 22.54
CA PRO A 20 -6.51 -1.03 21.67
C PRO A 20 -8.02 -1.21 21.44
N ASP A 21 -8.71 -0.09 21.24
CA ASP A 21 -9.98 -0.11 20.52
C ASP A 21 -9.69 -0.48 19.06
N LEU A 22 -10.55 -1.30 18.45
CA LEU A 22 -10.44 -1.63 17.03
C LEU A 22 -11.14 -0.56 16.17
N PHE A 23 -10.36 0.31 15.53
CA PHE A 23 -10.80 1.20 14.47
C PHE A 23 -10.44 0.64 13.09
N VAL A 24 -11.04 1.24 12.06
CA VAL A 24 -10.76 0.98 10.66
C VAL A 24 -10.18 2.27 10.06
N GLY A 25 -8.92 2.22 9.63
CA GLY A 25 -8.33 3.22 8.74
C GLY A 25 -8.35 2.69 7.31
N VAL A 26 -8.73 3.52 6.35
CA VAL A 26 -8.82 3.14 4.93
C VAL A 26 -8.08 4.19 4.11
N GLU A 27 -7.24 3.74 3.19
CA GLU A 27 -6.56 4.58 2.20
C GLU A 27 -6.89 4.04 0.80
N LEU A 28 -7.42 4.90 -0.07
CA LEU A 28 -7.88 4.53 -1.41
C LEU A 28 -7.24 5.43 -2.46
N GLU A 29 -6.50 4.84 -3.40
CA GLU A 29 -5.87 5.54 -4.50
C GLU A 29 -6.68 5.30 -5.77
N TYR A 30 -7.01 6.36 -6.53
CA TYR A 30 -7.73 6.23 -7.78
C TYR A 30 -7.16 7.09 -8.91
N PRO A 31 -7.04 6.54 -10.13
CA PRO A 31 -6.73 7.33 -11.30
C PRO A 31 -7.91 8.22 -11.72
N VAL A 32 -7.60 9.45 -12.11
CA VAL A 32 -8.50 10.34 -12.86
C VAL A 32 -8.25 10.14 -14.34
N VAL A 33 -9.27 9.79 -15.11
CA VAL A 33 -9.17 9.48 -16.53
C VAL A 33 -9.96 10.48 -17.38
N ASN A 34 -9.48 10.73 -18.60
CA ASN A 34 -10.25 11.40 -19.64
C ASN A 34 -11.17 10.41 -20.36
N LEU A 35 -12.49 10.65 -20.36
CA LEU A 35 -13.48 9.69 -20.86
C LEU A 35 -13.45 9.50 -22.40
N GLU A 36 -12.72 10.33 -23.14
CA GLU A 36 -12.46 10.13 -24.58
C GLU A 36 -11.26 9.22 -24.87
N GLY A 37 -10.60 8.69 -23.83
CA GLY A 37 -9.43 7.83 -24.00
C GLY A 37 -8.14 8.58 -24.31
N LYS A 38 -8.07 9.87 -23.96
CA LYS A 38 -6.88 10.73 -24.10
C LYS A 38 -6.06 10.74 -22.80
N ALA A 39 -4.89 11.37 -22.85
CA ALA A 39 -4.13 11.67 -21.64
C ALA A 39 -4.99 12.55 -20.70
N THR A 40 -4.89 12.30 -19.40
CA THR A 40 -5.55 13.12 -18.38
C THR A 40 -4.88 14.49 -18.30
N ASP A 41 -5.67 15.56 -18.38
CA ASP A 41 -5.16 16.91 -18.24
C ASP A 41 -4.88 17.22 -16.76
N ILE A 42 -3.61 17.45 -16.44
CA ILE A 42 -3.16 17.73 -15.07
C ILE A 42 -3.75 19.03 -14.52
N GLU A 43 -3.95 20.06 -15.36
CA GLU A 43 -4.50 21.33 -14.88
C GLU A 43 -5.96 21.19 -14.47
N ILE A 44 -6.72 20.29 -15.10
CA ILE A 44 -8.09 19.95 -14.67
C ILE A 44 -8.09 19.32 -13.29
N VAL A 45 -7.15 18.41 -12.99
CA VAL A 45 -7.10 17.77 -11.67
C VAL A 45 -6.58 18.73 -10.59
N LYS A 46 -5.64 19.63 -10.92
CA LYS A 46 -5.25 20.73 -10.02
C LYS A 46 -6.42 21.69 -9.77
N GLU A 47 -7.21 22.02 -10.79
CA GLU A 47 -8.42 22.84 -10.64
C GLU A 47 -9.44 22.15 -9.74
N LEU A 48 -9.60 20.82 -9.84
CA LEU A 48 -10.41 20.05 -8.90
C LEU A 48 -9.95 20.31 -7.45
N PHE A 49 -8.65 20.26 -7.14
CA PHE A 49 -8.17 20.50 -5.78
C PHE A 49 -8.40 21.93 -5.30
N ARG A 50 -8.22 22.93 -6.18
CA ARG A 50 -8.58 24.33 -5.88
C ARG A 50 -10.08 24.46 -5.61
N TYR A 51 -10.91 23.82 -6.42
CA TYR A 51 -12.36 23.78 -6.24
C TYR A 51 -12.75 23.13 -4.91
N LEU A 52 -12.24 21.93 -4.62
CA LEU A 52 -12.49 21.22 -3.37
C LEU A 52 -12.10 22.07 -2.16
N SER A 53 -10.95 22.73 -2.18
CA SER A 53 -10.53 23.64 -1.10
C SER A 53 -11.46 24.85 -0.90
N SER A 54 -12.20 25.25 -1.93
CA SER A 54 -13.11 26.40 -1.88
C SER A 54 -14.52 26.04 -1.40
N VAL A 55 -14.96 24.80 -1.63
CA VAL A 55 -16.32 24.34 -1.30
C VAL A 55 -16.34 23.47 -0.04
N LEU A 56 -15.27 22.72 0.21
CA LEU A 56 -15.05 22.00 1.44
C LEU A 56 -14.37 22.95 2.42
N LYS A 57 -14.76 22.90 3.70
CA LYS A 57 -14.10 23.67 4.77
C LYS A 57 -12.78 23.02 5.21
N PHE A 58 -12.06 22.43 4.26
CA PHE A 58 -10.82 21.71 4.50
C PHE A 58 -9.66 22.71 4.56
N THR A 59 -8.66 22.36 5.34
CA THR A 59 -7.40 23.10 5.41
C THR A 59 -6.49 22.63 4.28
N VAL A 60 -5.88 23.56 3.56
CA VAL A 60 -4.78 23.23 2.63
C VAL A 60 -3.54 22.97 3.47
N GLU A 61 -3.19 21.69 3.64
CA GLU A 61 -2.06 21.28 4.49
C GLU A 61 -0.72 21.35 3.74
N LYS A 62 -0.74 21.07 2.43
CA LYS A 62 0.44 21.18 1.57
C LYS A 62 0.09 21.78 0.21
N VAL A 63 1.08 22.45 -0.35
CA VAL A 63 1.07 22.98 -1.71
C VAL A 63 2.26 22.44 -2.51
N ASP A 64 2.15 22.42 -3.84
CA ASP A 64 3.29 22.20 -4.72
C ASP A 64 4.22 23.44 -4.77
N ASP A 65 5.33 23.31 -5.48
CA ASP A 65 6.32 24.39 -5.67
C ASP A 65 5.74 25.64 -6.36
N PHE A 66 4.55 25.54 -6.94
CA PHE A 66 3.82 26.62 -7.62
C PHE A 66 2.65 27.18 -6.80
N GLY A 67 2.44 26.71 -5.57
CA GLY A 67 1.38 27.15 -4.68
C GLY A 67 0.01 26.51 -4.91
N ASN A 68 -0.09 25.45 -5.70
CA ASN A 68 -1.34 24.71 -5.88
C ASN A 68 -1.58 23.77 -4.69
N PRO A 69 -2.82 23.66 -4.17
CA PRO A 69 -3.15 22.68 -3.15
C PRO A 69 -2.88 21.25 -3.65
N ILE A 70 -2.13 20.47 -2.87
CA ILE A 70 -1.85 19.04 -3.16
C ILE A 70 -2.29 18.10 -2.05
N GLN A 71 -2.65 18.64 -0.89
CA GLN A 71 -3.16 17.89 0.25
C GLN A 71 -4.18 18.76 1.01
N LEU A 72 -5.39 18.25 1.12
CA LEU A 72 -6.53 18.88 1.80
C LEU A 72 -6.90 18.05 3.02
N LEU A 73 -7.00 18.67 4.19
CA LEU A 73 -7.30 18.02 5.47
C LEU A 73 -8.63 18.53 6.03
N ASP A 74 -9.55 17.62 6.33
CA ASP A 74 -10.72 17.96 7.15
C ASP A 74 -10.32 18.07 8.63
N PRO A 75 -10.42 19.25 9.26
CA PRO A 75 -10.09 19.38 10.68
C PRO A 75 -11.02 18.58 11.60
N VAL A 76 -12.20 18.14 11.15
CA VAL A 76 -13.18 17.42 11.97
C VAL A 76 -12.97 15.91 11.88
N SER A 77 -13.13 15.33 10.69
CA SER A 77 -12.98 13.87 10.51
C SER A 77 -11.51 13.42 10.49
N GLN A 78 -10.57 14.34 10.25
CA GLN A 78 -9.16 14.05 9.94
C GLN A 78 -8.99 13.28 8.61
N ASP A 79 -10.00 13.27 7.75
CA ASP A 79 -9.85 12.78 6.38
C ASP A 79 -8.93 13.69 5.59
N THR A 80 -8.09 13.07 4.76
CA THR A 80 -7.18 13.77 3.85
C THR A 80 -7.50 13.38 2.42
N ILE A 81 -7.63 14.36 1.53
CA ILE A 81 -7.68 14.17 0.09
C ILE A 81 -6.39 14.74 -0.48
N LEU A 82 -5.58 13.91 -1.14
CA LEU A 82 -4.25 14.28 -1.61
C LEU A 82 -3.97 13.73 -2.99
N PHE A 83 -2.96 14.29 -3.65
CA PHE A 83 -2.33 13.60 -4.77
C PHE A 83 -1.38 12.54 -4.24
N GLU A 84 -1.38 11.38 -4.89
CA GLU A 84 -0.30 10.41 -4.76
C GLU A 84 0.94 10.89 -5.55
N VAL A 85 1.84 9.99 -5.95
CA VAL A 85 3.05 10.34 -6.72
C VAL A 85 2.80 11.29 -7.88
N ALA A 86 1.68 11.18 -8.62
CA ALA A 86 1.35 12.04 -9.75
C ALA A 86 0.00 12.76 -9.60
N TYR A 87 -0.11 13.91 -10.27
CA TYR A 87 -1.34 14.73 -10.28
C TYR A 87 -2.57 14.02 -10.87
N THR A 88 -2.37 12.91 -11.60
CA THR A 88 -3.46 12.13 -12.20
C THR A 88 -4.04 11.08 -11.25
N THR A 89 -3.53 10.98 -10.02
CA THR A 89 -3.97 9.99 -9.03
C THR A 89 -4.38 10.70 -7.75
N VAL A 90 -5.65 10.53 -7.37
CA VAL A 90 -6.22 11.08 -6.14
C VAL A 90 -6.26 9.99 -5.08
N GLU A 91 -5.75 10.29 -3.90
CA GLU A 91 -5.83 9.45 -2.72
C GLU A 91 -6.83 10.02 -1.71
N PHE A 92 -7.62 9.12 -1.12
CA PHE A 92 -8.46 9.37 0.03
C PHE A 92 -7.87 8.63 1.23
N ALA A 93 -7.24 9.36 2.16
CA ALA A 93 -6.74 8.82 3.41
C ALA A 93 -7.70 9.19 4.55
N PHE A 94 -8.55 8.25 4.94
CA PHE A 94 -9.63 8.53 5.90
C PHE A 94 -9.13 8.55 7.34
N GLY A 95 -9.65 9.49 8.13
CA GLY A 95 -9.53 9.46 9.57
C GLY A 95 -10.16 8.20 10.16
N ARG A 96 -9.62 7.74 11.29
CA ARG A 96 -10.05 6.48 11.94
C ARG A 96 -11.58 6.42 12.12
N ALA A 97 -12.18 5.31 11.75
CA ALA A 97 -13.62 5.09 11.87
C ALA A 97 -13.92 3.89 12.76
N LYS A 98 -15.10 3.86 13.39
CA LYS A 98 -15.53 2.68 14.17
C LYS A 98 -16.12 1.61 13.25
N SER A 99 -16.59 1.95 12.06
CA SER A 99 -17.10 0.99 11.07
C SER A 99 -16.77 1.40 9.64
N ILE A 100 -16.89 0.45 8.71
CA ILE A 100 -16.70 0.71 7.28
C ILE A 100 -17.77 1.68 6.74
N GLN A 101 -19.01 1.61 7.24
CA GLN A 101 -20.10 2.49 6.82
C GLN A 101 -19.80 3.98 7.09
N GLU A 102 -19.15 4.29 8.22
CA GLU A 102 -18.75 5.68 8.54
C GLU A 102 -17.72 6.22 7.53
N VAL A 103 -16.88 5.34 6.96
CA VAL A 103 -15.94 5.69 5.89
C VAL A 103 -16.67 5.82 4.56
N GLU A 104 -17.55 4.86 4.23
CA GLU A 104 -18.35 4.87 3.00
C GLU A 104 -19.23 6.11 2.87
N GLU A 105 -19.86 6.56 3.96
CA GLU A 105 -20.68 7.77 3.96
C GLU A 105 -19.87 8.99 3.53
N ARG A 106 -18.69 9.20 4.12
CA ARG A 106 -17.80 10.30 3.77
C ARG A 106 -17.21 10.15 2.36
N PHE A 107 -16.81 8.93 1.99
CA PHE A 107 -16.30 8.64 0.64
C PHE A 107 -17.35 8.98 -0.43
N ARG A 108 -18.61 8.57 -0.25
CA ARG A 108 -19.69 8.87 -1.19
C ARG A 108 -19.88 10.38 -1.35
N ASP A 109 -19.91 11.12 -0.25
CA ASP A 109 -20.08 12.57 -0.28
C ASP A 109 -18.93 13.26 -1.06
N TYR A 110 -17.68 12.81 -0.86
CA TYR A 110 -16.54 13.31 -1.63
C TYR A 110 -16.61 12.90 -3.11
N MET A 111 -16.93 11.63 -3.39
CA MET A 111 -17.03 11.11 -4.75
C MET A 111 -18.13 11.79 -5.56
N ASP A 112 -19.28 12.07 -4.96
CA ASP A 112 -20.39 12.79 -5.63
C ASP A 112 -19.95 14.19 -6.07
N LEU A 113 -19.24 14.90 -5.20
CA LEU A 113 -18.70 16.22 -5.51
C LEU A 113 -17.61 16.17 -6.58
N ILE A 114 -16.65 15.24 -6.43
CA ILE A 114 -15.50 15.10 -7.33
C ILE A 114 -15.95 14.66 -8.72
N GLN A 115 -16.78 13.62 -8.83
CA GLN A 115 -17.25 13.12 -10.11
C GLN A 115 -18.10 14.16 -10.84
N LYS A 116 -18.92 14.93 -10.11
CA LYS A 116 -19.68 16.05 -10.70
C LYS A 116 -18.74 17.10 -11.30
N LYS A 117 -17.70 17.52 -10.56
CA LYS A 117 -16.73 18.52 -11.05
C LYS A 117 -15.92 18.01 -12.23
N LEU A 118 -15.41 16.77 -12.17
CA LEU A 118 -14.67 16.16 -13.27
C LEU A 118 -15.53 16.00 -14.54
N GLY A 119 -16.82 15.68 -14.36
CA GLY A 119 -17.78 15.54 -15.46
C GLY A 119 -17.98 16.81 -16.30
N GLU A 120 -17.76 18.00 -15.74
CA GLU A 120 -17.80 19.28 -16.49
C GLU A 120 -16.78 19.34 -17.64
N THR A 121 -15.72 18.54 -17.54
CA THR A 121 -14.61 18.50 -18.50
C THR A 121 -14.41 17.12 -19.13
N ASN A 122 -15.41 16.24 -19.01
CA ASN A 122 -15.37 14.88 -19.52
C ASN A 122 -14.25 14.01 -18.90
N HIS A 123 -13.99 14.19 -17.60
CA HIS A 123 -13.10 13.36 -16.80
C HIS A 123 -13.88 12.58 -15.74
N ALA A 124 -13.29 11.53 -15.20
CA ALA A 124 -13.86 10.77 -14.07
C ALA A 124 -12.77 10.07 -13.25
N ILE A 125 -13.06 9.79 -11.99
CA ILE A 125 -12.34 8.78 -11.20
C ILE A 125 -12.81 7.38 -11.62
N VAL A 126 -11.89 6.42 -11.75
CA VAL A 126 -12.21 5.01 -12.02
C VAL A 126 -11.48 4.04 -11.10
N GLY A 127 -12.11 2.91 -10.77
CA GLY A 127 -11.53 1.88 -9.91
C GLY A 127 -10.58 0.94 -10.65
N SER A 128 -9.32 1.32 -10.79
CA SER A 128 -8.29 0.55 -11.50
C SER A 128 -6.96 0.58 -10.77
N GLY A 129 -6.30 -0.57 -10.63
CA GLY A 129 -4.98 -0.69 -9.99
C GLY A 129 -3.81 -0.26 -10.88
N ILE A 130 -4.04 -0.08 -12.18
CA ILE A 130 -3.16 0.65 -13.11
C ILE A 130 -3.98 1.76 -13.76
N HIS A 131 -3.41 2.96 -13.88
CA HIS A 131 -4.03 4.04 -14.64
C HIS A 131 -4.32 3.55 -16.09
N PRO A 132 -5.59 3.50 -16.55
CA PRO A 132 -5.93 2.90 -17.85
C PRO A 132 -5.20 3.52 -19.05
N TYR A 133 -4.83 4.81 -18.94
CA TYR A 133 -4.09 5.55 -19.96
C TYR A 133 -2.64 5.88 -19.55
N TRP A 134 -2.01 5.04 -18.72
CA TRP A 134 -0.63 5.24 -18.25
C TRP A 134 0.35 5.54 -19.39
N GLU A 135 0.20 4.90 -20.56
CA GLU A 135 1.10 5.08 -21.71
C GLU A 135 0.94 6.45 -22.40
N LYS A 136 -0.23 7.08 -22.27
CA LYS A 136 -0.56 8.37 -22.89
C LYS A 136 -0.28 9.53 -21.95
N ASN A 137 -0.38 9.29 -20.64
CA ASN A 137 -0.11 10.29 -19.63
C ASN A 137 1.40 10.60 -19.57
N GLU A 138 1.71 11.84 -19.22
CA GLU A 138 3.10 12.24 -18.93
C GLU A 138 3.64 11.59 -17.64
N ASN A 139 2.75 11.05 -16.80
CA ASN A 139 3.06 10.45 -15.49
C ASN A 139 3.90 11.40 -14.64
N GLN A 140 3.61 12.70 -14.74
CA GLN A 140 4.36 13.75 -14.10
C GLN A 140 4.18 13.67 -12.58
N PRO A 141 5.28 13.51 -11.82
CA PRO A 141 5.22 13.55 -10.38
C PRO A 141 4.72 14.91 -9.87
N VAL A 142 4.07 14.91 -8.72
CA VAL A 142 3.71 16.15 -8.02
C VAL A 142 4.98 16.94 -7.71
N ALA A 143 4.97 18.24 -8.02
CA ALA A 143 6.12 19.12 -7.90
C ALA A 143 6.37 19.44 -6.41
N SER A 144 7.14 18.57 -5.76
CA SER A 144 7.52 18.69 -4.37
C SER A 144 8.85 17.98 -4.12
N ALA A 145 9.58 18.42 -3.10
CA ALA A 145 10.85 17.82 -2.68
C ALA A 145 10.74 16.29 -2.46
N ARG A 146 9.63 15.81 -1.86
CA ARG A 146 9.39 14.39 -1.59
C ARG A 146 9.36 13.56 -2.87
N TYR A 147 8.59 13.97 -3.87
CA TYR A 147 8.45 13.19 -5.10
C TYR A 147 9.63 13.40 -6.06
N GLN A 148 10.29 14.56 -6.02
CA GLN A 148 11.58 14.75 -6.68
C GLN A 148 12.64 13.79 -6.13
N MET A 149 12.74 13.68 -4.80
CA MET A 149 13.62 12.72 -4.13
C MET A 149 13.32 11.29 -4.59
N LEU A 150 12.04 10.88 -4.54
CA LEU A 150 11.62 9.54 -4.96
C LEU A 150 12.03 9.23 -6.41
N MET A 151 11.78 10.16 -7.35
CA MET A 151 12.14 9.95 -8.74
C MET A 151 13.65 9.88 -8.96
N ASN A 152 14.41 10.71 -8.25
CA ASN A 152 15.86 10.68 -8.36
C ASN A 152 16.45 9.41 -7.74
N TYR A 153 15.91 8.94 -6.61
CA TYR A 153 16.24 7.66 -6.01
C TYR A 153 15.96 6.50 -6.97
N LEU A 154 14.76 6.44 -7.58
CA LEU A 154 14.42 5.38 -8.54
C LEU A 154 15.34 5.38 -9.76
N LYS A 155 15.78 6.55 -10.25
CA LYS A 155 16.74 6.67 -11.37
C LYS A 155 18.12 6.08 -11.07
N LEU A 156 18.49 5.91 -9.79
CA LEU A 156 19.75 5.25 -9.45
C LEU A 156 19.84 3.83 -9.99
N SER A 157 18.71 3.16 -10.30
CA SER A 157 18.71 1.83 -10.92
C SER A 157 19.57 1.76 -12.18
N ARG A 158 19.67 2.85 -12.95
CA ARG A 158 20.48 2.95 -14.17
C ARG A 158 21.99 2.95 -13.93
N THR A 159 22.41 3.17 -12.69
CA THR A 159 23.83 3.20 -12.29
C THR A 159 24.29 1.87 -11.71
N VAL A 160 23.36 0.96 -11.42
CA VAL A 160 23.64 -0.34 -10.81
C VAL A 160 23.81 -1.38 -11.92
N PRO A 161 24.85 -2.23 -11.89
CA PRO A 161 25.05 -3.29 -12.88
C PRO A 161 24.13 -4.50 -12.57
N ARG A 162 22.82 -4.26 -12.48
CA ARG A 162 21.78 -5.28 -12.30
C ARG A 162 20.85 -5.31 -13.51
N THR A 163 20.49 -6.51 -13.94
CA THR A 163 19.65 -6.75 -15.13
C THR A 163 18.22 -7.17 -14.77
N ASP A 164 17.89 -7.22 -13.49
CA ASP A 164 16.62 -7.70 -12.95
C ASP A 164 15.75 -6.59 -12.35
N LEU A 165 16.06 -5.33 -12.67
CA LEU A 165 15.21 -4.18 -12.39
C LEU A 165 14.47 -3.77 -13.67
N HIS A 166 13.21 -3.35 -13.54
CA HIS A 166 12.43 -2.86 -14.68
C HIS A 166 12.77 -1.39 -15.01
N ASP A 167 12.47 -0.96 -16.24
CA ASP A 167 12.75 0.41 -16.70
C ASP A 167 11.64 1.45 -16.39
N TYR A 168 10.51 1.04 -15.82
CA TYR A 168 9.38 1.90 -15.45
C TYR A 168 9.63 2.75 -14.20
N LEU A 169 10.55 3.72 -14.27
CA LEU A 169 10.94 4.55 -13.12
C LEU A 169 9.80 5.41 -12.53
N GLN A 170 8.76 5.68 -13.31
CA GLN A 170 7.59 6.44 -12.88
C GLN A 170 6.45 5.53 -12.41
N TYR A 171 6.69 4.25 -12.10
CA TYR A 171 5.60 3.31 -11.78
C TYR A 171 4.65 3.82 -10.69
N GLY A 172 5.18 4.51 -9.68
CA GLY A 172 4.38 5.12 -8.60
C GLY A 172 3.32 6.11 -9.10
N ALA A 173 3.51 6.73 -10.27
CA ALA A 173 2.58 7.68 -10.86
C ALA A 173 1.30 7.03 -11.42
N PHE A 174 1.33 5.74 -11.73
CA PHE A 174 0.24 5.07 -12.43
C PHE A 174 -0.23 3.77 -11.77
N ILE A 175 0.40 3.31 -10.68
CA ILE A 175 -0.14 2.22 -9.87
C ILE A 175 -1.07 2.77 -8.79
N CYS A 176 -2.12 2.02 -8.46
CA CYS A 176 -3.07 2.41 -7.41
C CYS A 176 -3.40 1.22 -6.48
N GLY A 177 -3.42 1.48 -5.17
CA GLY A 177 -3.75 0.53 -4.12
C GLY A 177 -5.05 0.85 -3.37
N SER A 178 -5.59 -0.19 -2.73
CA SER A 178 -6.54 -0.03 -1.63
C SER A 178 -5.95 -0.64 -0.38
N GLN A 179 -5.82 0.17 0.66
CA GLN A 179 -5.10 -0.18 1.87
C GLN A 179 -6.05 -0.05 3.07
N VAL A 180 -5.86 -0.92 4.06
CA VAL A 180 -6.61 -0.87 5.31
C VAL A 180 -5.64 -0.99 6.47
N GLN A 181 -5.82 -0.14 7.47
CA GLN A 181 -5.04 -0.07 8.69
C GLN A 181 -5.92 -0.46 9.86
N LEU A 182 -5.52 -1.51 10.58
CA LEU A 182 -6.28 -2.04 11.71
C LEU A 182 -5.44 -2.04 12.98
N ASP A 183 -6.04 -1.61 14.08
CA ASP A 183 -5.38 -1.62 15.39
C ASP A 183 -4.96 -3.03 15.82
N VAL A 184 -3.75 -3.13 16.35
CA VAL A 184 -3.20 -4.36 16.92
C VAL A 184 -2.65 -4.08 18.32
N SER A 185 -2.55 -5.14 19.10
CA SER A 185 -1.96 -5.13 20.44
C SER A 185 -0.57 -5.74 20.44
N LYS A 186 0.20 -5.48 21.51
CA LYS A 186 1.48 -6.16 21.74
C LYS A 186 1.37 -7.69 21.70
N SER A 187 0.23 -8.22 22.14
CA SER A 187 -0.01 -9.67 22.19
C SER A 187 -0.36 -10.32 20.84
N ASN A 188 -0.78 -9.54 19.83
CA ASN A 188 -1.28 -10.13 18.58
C ASN A 188 -0.69 -9.54 17.29
N PHE A 189 0.06 -8.43 17.30
CA PHE A 189 0.57 -7.85 16.04
C PHE A 189 1.36 -8.87 15.21
N LEU A 190 2.20 -9.68 15.86
CA LEU A 190 3.00 -10.71 15.19
C LEU A 190 2.12 -11.84 14.63
N ARG A 191 1.10 -12.24 15.38
CA ARG A 191 0.10 -13.23 14.95
C ARG A 191 -0.63 -12.75 13.71
N VAL A 192 -1.03 -11.48 13.69
CA VAL A 192 -1.67 -10.82 12.54
C VAL A 192 -0.72 -10.81 11.34
N ILE A 193 0.51 -10.33 11.49
CA ILE A 193 1.51 -10.34 10.40
C ILE A 193 1.65 -11.75 9.82
N ASN A 194 1.89 -12.75 10.67
CA ASN A 194 2.06 -14.14 10.24
C ASN A 194 0.81 -14.75 9.58
N ALA A 195 -0.38 -14.53 10.13
CA ALA A 195 -1.62 -15.06 9.57
C ALA A 195 -1.91 -14.43 8.20
N PHE A 196 -1.71 -13.11 8.07
CA PHE A 196 -2.00 -12.40 6.83
C PHE A 196 -0.94 -12.62 5.73
N THR A 197 0.32 -12.89 6.09
CA THR A 197 1.33 -13.37 5.13
C THR A 197 0.92 -14.69 4.48
N GLN A 198 0.24 -15.59 5.21
CA GLN A 198 -0.17 -16.89 4.67
C GLN A 198 -1.28 -16.80 3.61
N ILE A 199 -2.13 -15.77 3.68
CA ILE A 199 -3.29 -15.64 2.78
C ILE A 199 -3.01 -14.78 1.54
N GLU A 200 -1.75 -14.36 1.32
CA GLU A 200 -1.39 -13.47 0.22
C GLU A 200 -1.75 -14.03 -1.17
N ALA A 201 -1.74 -15.36 -1.34
CA ALA A 201 -2.22 -15.99 -2.58
C ALA A 201 -3.72 -15.78 -2.82
N ALA A 202 -4.54 -15.90 -1.77
CA ALA A 202 -5.98 -15.65 -1.88
C ALA A 202 -6.27 -14.17 -2.12
N LYS A 203 -5.50 -13.28 -1.47
CA LYS A 203 -5.62 -11.83 -1.70
C LYS A 203 -5.26 -11.45 -3.15
N ALA A 204 -4.19 -12.04 -3.69
CA ALA A 204 -3.82 -11.88 -5.09
C ALA A 204 -4.92 -12.38 -6.04
N TYR A 205 -5.53 -13.52 -5.75
CA TYR A 205 -6.61 -14.09 -6.56
C TYR A 205 -7.89 -13.25 -6.51
N LEU A 206 -8.35 -12.87 -5.32
CA LEU A 206 -9.61 -12.15 -5.10
C LEU A 206 -9.58 -10.69 -5.52
N PHE A 207 -8.42 -10.04 -5.38
CA PHE A 207 -8.29 -8.59 -5.50
C PHE A 207 -7.35 -8.14 -6.61
N ALA A 208 -7.06 -9.02 -7.58
CA ALA A 208 -6.32 -8.64 -8.77
C ALA A 208 -7.08 -7.58 -9.56
N ASN A 209 -6.43 -6.45 -9.82
CA ASN A 209 -6.97 -5.38 -10.67
C ASN A 209 -5.86 -4.50 -11.26
N SER A 210 -4.70 -5.10 -11.58
CA SER A 210 -3.57 -4.34 -12.07
C SER A 210 -2.81 -5.13 -13.13
N GLU A 211 -3.50 -5.68 -14.12
CA GLU A 211 -2.83 -6.20 -15.31
C GLU A 211 -2.13 -5.05 -16.03
N PHE A 212 -0.92 -5.28 -16.55
CA PHE A 212 -0.15 -4.26 -17.23
C PHE A 212 -0.03 -4.55 -18.72
N SER A 213 -0.28 -3.54 -19.55
CA SER A 213 -0.26 -3.65 -21.01
C SER A 213 1.11 -3.40 -21.64
N GLY A 214 2.05 -2.79 -20.89
CA GLY A 214 3.38 -2.45 -21.42
C GLY A 214 4.36 -3.62 -21.48
N GLU A 215 4.07 -4.74 -20.81
CA GLU A 215 4.91 -5.94 -20.77
C GLU A 215 4.06 -7.20 -20.85
N ASP A 216 4.64 -8.29 -21.36
CA ASP A 216 4.00 -9.62 -21.35
C ASP A 216 4.24 -10.37 -20.03
N TRP A 217 4.06 -9.66 -18.91
CA TRP A 217 4.13 -10.30 -17.60
C TRP A 217 2.92 -11.21 -17.40
N ASN A 218 3.17 -12.48 -17.07
CA ASN A 218 2.13 -13.45 -16.76
C ASN A 218 1.60 -13.26 -15.32
N THR A 219 0.94 -12.13 -15.08
CA THR A 219 0.30 -11.83 -13.80
C THR A 219 -0.85 -10.85 -13.99
N LYS A 220 -1.85 -10.94 -13.10
CA LYS A 220 -2.94 -9.99 -12.97
C LYS A 220 -2.65 -8.88 -11.94
N ILE A 221 -1.49 -8.95 -11.27
CA ILE A 221 -1.04 -8.00 -10.22
C ILE A 221 0.35 -7.41 -10.53
N SER A 222 0.51 -6.76 -11.67
CA SER A 222 1.79 -6.14 -12.05
C SER A 222 2.39 -5.18 -11.01
N ARG A 223 1.57 -4.59 -10.12
CA ARG A 223 2.02 -3.77 -8.97
C ARG A 223 3.09 -4.46 -8.14
N ASP A 224 2.99 -5.77 -7.97
CA ASP A 224 4.01 -6.55 -7.26
C ASP A 224 5.37 -6.42 -7.93
N ILE A 225 5.42 -6.53 -9.27
CA ILE A 225 6.66 -6.43 -10.06
C ILE A 225 7.21 -5.00 -9.95
N PHE A 226 6.35 -3.99 -10.08
CA PHE A 226 6.77 -2.60 -9.99
C PHE A 226 7.45 -2.24 -8.65
N TRP A 227 7.02 -2.88 -7.57
CA TRP A 227 7.64 -2.70 -6.27
C TRP A 227 8.90 -3.57 -6.10
N GLU A 228 8.81 -4.87 -6.42
CA GLU A 228 9.86 -5.86 -6.19
C GLU A 228 11.07 -5.71 -7.12
N GLU A 229 10.88 -5.23 -8.35
CA GLU A 229 11.92 -5.07 -9.37
C GLU A 229 12.30 -3.59 -9.58
N SER A 230 12.22 -2.80 -8.49
CA SER A 230 12.66 -1.39 -8.44
C SER A 230 13.77 -1.19 -7.41
N MET A 231 14.24 0.06 -7.25
CA MET A 231 15.19 0.40 -6.19
C MET A 231 14.69 0.04 -4.78
N HIS A 232 13.37 0.06 -4.54
CA HIS A 232 12.80 -0.39 -3.26
C HIS A 232 12.99 -1.88 -3.02
N GLY A 233 13.10 -2.69 -4.08
CA GLY A 233 13.25 -4.13 -4.04
C GLY A 233 14.69 -4.64 -4.05
N ILE A 234 15.69 -3.75 -3.94
CA ILE A 234 17.10 -4.14 -3.84
C ILE A 234 17.31 -5.15 -2.71
N TYR A 235 16.66 -4.91 -1.56
CA TYR A 235 16.60 -5.85 -0.45
C TYR A 235 15.20 -6.48 -0.37
N PRO A 236 15.07 -7.80 -0.52
CA PRO A 236 13.78 -8.49 -0.45
C PRO A 236 13.02 -8.28 0.87
N GLU A 237 13.75 -7.99 1.96
CA GLU A 237 13.16 -7.71 3.27
C GLU A 237 12.48 -6.33 3.33
N ASN A 238 12.73 -5.46 2.35
CA ASN A 238 12.11 -4.14 2.30
C ASN A 238 10.72 -4.13 1.64
N VAL A 239 10.37 -5.11 0.79
CA VAL A 239 9.17 -5.03 -0.05
C VAL A 239 8.50 -6.37 -0.29
N GLY A 240 7.19 -6.36 -0.47
CA GLY A 240 6.43 -7.51 -0.95
C GLY A 240 5.91 -8.44 0.15
N VAL A 241 5.96 -9.75 -0.11
CA VAL A 241 5.54 -10.78 0.85
C VAL A 241 6.69 -11.12 1.79
N ASN A 242 6.42 -11.17 3.11
CA ASN A 242 7.38 -11.66 4.09
C ASN A 242 7.87 -13.07 3.68
N ALA A 243 9.19 -13.26 3.65
CA ALA A 243 9.80 -14.50 3.14
C ALA A 243 9.49 -15.73 4.01
N ARG A 244 9.10 -15.52 5.27
CA ARG A 244 8.82 -16.58 6.26
C ARG A 244 7.89 -16.05 7.35
N LEU A 245 7.37 -16.97 8.15
CA LEU A 245 6.70 -16.61 9.41
C LEU A 245 7.75 -16.32 10.50
N PHE A 246 7.40 -15.43 11.40
CA PHE A 246 8.24 -15.00 12.50
C PHE A 246 7.89 -15.75 13.79
N LYS A 247 8.90 -16.26 14.47
CA LYS A 247 8.74 -17.01 15.72
C LYS A 247 8.34 -16.11 16.88
N ASP A 248 9.00 -14.96 17.00
CA ASP A 248 8.84 -14.02 18.09
C ASP A 248 9.19 -12.59 17.65
N GLU A 249 9.03 -11.63 18.56
CA GLU A 249 9.32 -10.21 18.28
C GLU A 249 10.78 -9.99 17.86
N ASN A 250 11.75 -10.68 18.48
CA ASN A 250 13.16 -10.49 18.11
C ASN A 250 13.42 -10.99 16.70
N ASP A 251 12.83 -12.11 16.33
CA ASP A 251 12.91 -12.68 14.99
C ASP A 251 12.30 -11.77 13.91
N PHE A 252 11.20 -11.07 14.23
CA PHE A 252 10.60 -10.07 13.35
C PHE A 252 11.47 -8.83 13.18
N PHE A 253 12.00 -8.27 14.28
CA PHE A 253 12.84 -7.07 14.19
C PHE A 253 14.23 -7.36 13.63
N ASP A 254 14.75 -8.58 13.78
CA ASP A 254 15.96 -9.03 13.06
C ASP A 254 15.72 -9.07 11.55
N TYR A 255 14.55 -9.53 11.11
CA TYR A 255 14.15 -9.47 9.71
C TYR A 255 13.99 -8.02 9.22
N LEU A 256 13.33 -7.16 9.99
CA LEU A 256 13.19 -5.74 9.68
C LEU A 256 14.55 -5.01 9.65
N ASP A 257 15.55 -5.46 10.41
CA ASP A 257 16.90 -4.90 10.39
C ASP A 257 17.62 -5.12 9.03
N HIS A 258 17.05 -5.96 8.15
CA HIS A 258 17.53 -6.17 6.79
C HIS A 258 16.83 -5.32 5.73
N SER A 259 15.82 -4.51 6.09
CA SER A 259 15.17 -3.57 5.17
C SER A 259 16.02 -2.31 4.93
N ALA A 260 15.57 -1.47 4.00
CA ALA A 260 16.37 -0.40 3.44
C ALA A 260 16.18 0.95 4.16
N ILE A 261 17.28 1.66 4.34
CA ILE A 261 17.31 3.12 4.49
C ILE A 261 17.93 3.68 3.21
N PHE A 262 17.30 4.68 2.60
CA PHE A 262 17.74 5.22 1.31
C PHE A 262 17.61 6.74 1.21
N THR A 263 17.18 7.39 2.29
CA THR A 263 16.98 8.83 2.36
C THR A 263 17.36 9.32 3.75
N ALA A 264 17.80 10.57 3.84
CA ALA A 264 18.18 11.24 5.08
C ALA A 264 17.86 12.74 4.96
N GLU A 265 17.61 13.39 6.08
CA GLU A 265 17.40 14.85 6.14
C GLU A 265 18.48 15.50 7.01
N ARG A 266 19.08 16.60 6.54
CA ARG A 266 20.04 17.41 7.32
C ARG A 266 19.73 18.87 7.11
N ASP A 267 19.57 19.63 8.20
CA ASP A 267 19.38 21.09 8.16
C ASP A 267 18.26 21.57 7.20
N GLY A 268 17.21 20.76 7.02
CA GLY A 268 16.09 21.05 6.12
C GLY A 268 16.28 20.59 4.67
N GLU A 269 17.45 20.05 4.33
CA GLU A 269 17.76 19.46 3.02
C GLU A 269 17.48 17.96 3.01
N THR A 270 16.96 17.46 1.90
CA THR A 270 16.70 16.04 1.67
C THR A 270 17.77 15.43 0.78
N TYR A 271 18.31 14.28 1.21
CA TYR A 271 19.27 13.48 0.48
C TYR A 271 18.69 12.12 0.12
N TYR A 272 19.19 11.56 -0.98
CA TYR A 272 18.94 10.17 -1.35
C TYR A 272 20.26 9.47 -1.68
N PHE A 273 20.29 8.15 -1.52
CA PHE A 273 21.49 7.33 -1.74
C PHE A 273 21.11 5.91 -2.14
N TYR A 274 22.09 5.14 -2.60
CA TYR A 274 21.91 3.70 -2.82
C TYR A 274 21.49 3.05 -1.49
N PRO A 275 20.43 2.20 -1.46
CA PRO A 275 19.87 1.73 -0.20
C PRO A 275 20.90 0.97 0.63
N ILE A 276 20.92 1.25 1.93
CA ILE A 276 21.75 0.58 2.93
C ILE A 276 20.82 -0.19 3.87
N ARG A 277 21.19 -1.43 4.24
CA ARG A 277 20.40 -2.18 5.22
C ARG A 277 20.46 -1.52 6.58
N ALA A 278 19.34 -1.49 7.31
CA ALA A 278 19.27 -0.90 8.63
C ALA A 278 20.37 -1.41 9.59
N LYS A 279 20.68 -2.71 9.55
CA LYS A 279 21.75 -3.34 10.35
C LYS A 279 23.16 -2.81 10.08
N ASP A 280 23.41 -2.37 8.85
CA ASP A 280 24.73 -1.93 8.37
C ASP A 280 24.85 -0.39 8.42
N TYR A 281 23.72 0.31 8.58
CA TYR A 281 23.60 1.76 8.45
C TYR A 281 24.53 2.53 9.39
N LEU A 282 24.38 2.33 10.71
CA LEU A 282 25.17 3.05 11.72
C LEU A 282 26.66 2.68 11.72
N THR A 283 27.02 1.55 11.11
CA THR A 283 28.42 1.11 10.99
C THR A 283 29.07 1.58 9.69
N THR A 284 28.31 2.19 8.78
CA THR A 284 28.82 2.75 7.53
C THR A 284 29.60 4.03 7.85
N PRO A 285 30.91 4.13 7.55
CA PRO A 285 31.69 5.31 7.95
C PRO A 285 31.19 6.61 7.29
N GLU A 286 30.91 6.53 5.99
CA GLU A 286 30.47 7.62 5.13
C GLU A 286 29.50 7.07 4.08
N ILE A 287 28.48 7.85 3.75
CA ILE A 287 27.49 7.55 2.73
C ILE A 287 27.69 8.52 1.58
N GLN A 288 27.96 7.99 0.39
CA GLN A 288 27.85 8.74 -0.86
C GLN A 288 26.36 8.97 -1.14
N ALA A 289 25.92 10.22 -0.99
CA ALA A 289 24.55 10.64 -1.16
C ALA A 289 24.45 11.74 -2.21
N PHE A 290 23.22 12.06 -2.58
CA PHE A 290 22.91 13.05 -3.60
C PHE A 290 21.88 14.04 -3.08
N THR A 291 22.09 15.32 -3.38
CA THR A 291 21.07 16.37 -3.19
C THR A 291 19.93 16.19 -4.20
N LEU A 292 18.81 16.90 -4.02
CA LEU A 292 17.71 16.87 -5.00
C LEU A 292 18.10 17.39 -6.40
N ASN A 293 19.19 18.18 -6.50
CA ASN A 293 19.76 18.64 -7.76
C ASN A 293 20.68 17.59 -8.42
N GLY A 294 20.99 16.50 -7.71
CA GLY A 294 21.87 15.43 -8.16
C GLY A 294 23.35 15.67 -7.85
N ASP A 295 23.67 16.69 -7.03
CA ASP A 295 25.05 16.93 -6.60
C ASP A 295 25.47 15.86 -5.61
N GLU A 296 26.62 15.26 -5.85
CA GLU A 296 27.21 14.26 -4.96
C GLU A 296 27.76 14.91 -3.69
N VAL A 297 27.42 14.32 -2.54
CA VAL A 297 27.87 14.76 -1.22
C VAL A 297 28.19 13.54 -0.35
N LEU A 298 29.04 13.74 0.66
CA LEU A 298 29.27 12.75 1.71
C LEU A 298 28.48 13.15 2.95
N ILE A 299 27.70 12.21 3.48
CA ILE A 299 27.00 12.35 4.76
C ILE A 299 27.40 11.22 5.70
N HIS A 300 27.22 11.42 6.99
CA HIS A 300 27.40 10.37 8.00
C HIS A 300 26.04 9.85 8.48
N PRO A 301 25.91 8.54 8.72
CA PRO A 301 24.71 7.96 9.33
C PRO A 301 24.41 8.59 10.69
N GLN A 302 23.13 8.81 10.97
CA GLN A 302 22.64 9.30 12.25
C GLN A 302 21.50 8.38 12.76
N GLU A 303 21.33 8.29 14.07
CA GLU A 303 20.24 7.48 14.62
C GLU A 303 18.87 8.07 14.27
N GLU A 304 18.81 9.39 14.09
CA GLU A 304 17.66 10.16 13.65
C GLU A 304 17.13 9.70 12.28
N ASP A 305 17.97 9.12 11.42
CA ASP A 305 17.55 8.61 10.11
C ASP A 305 16.59 7.42 10.23
N PHE A 306 16.58 6.72 11.37
CA PHE A 306 15.58 5.69 11.63
C PHE A 306 14.17 6.29 11.81
N GLN A 307 14.03 7.59 12.06
CA GLN A 307 12.73 8.25 12.16
C GLN A 307 11.97 8.35 10.83
N THR A 308 12.64 8.16 9.70
CA THR A 308 12.00 8.09 8.38
C THR A 308 11.93 6.66 7.84
N HIS A 309 12.52 5.69 8.54
CA HIS A 309 12.47 4.28 8.16
C HIS A 309 11.03 3.80 7.93
N ARG A 310 10.81 3.13 6.80
CA ARG A 310 9.54 2.51 6.41
C ARG A 310 9.84 1.23 5.66
N SER A 311 9.16 0.15 6.04
CA SER A 311 9.14 -1.06 5.21
C SER A 311 7.96 -0.96 4.23
N TYR A 312 8.14 -1.53 3.04
CA TYR A 312 7.11 -1.64 2.00
C TYR A 312 6.61 -3.09 1.91
N GLN A 313 6.69 -3.84 3.01
CA GLN A 313 6.08 -5.16 3.14
C GLN A 313 4.55 -5.05 3.10
N TYR A 314 3.90 -6.12 2.66
CA TYR A 314 2.45 -6.17 2.51
C TYR A 314 1.67 -6.19 3.84
N GLN A 315 2.33 -6.59 4.92
CA GLN A 315 1.87 -6.46 6.29
C GLN A 315 2.86 -5.54 7.00
N ASP A 316 2.60 -4.24 6.97
CA ASP A 316 3.49 -3.24 7.56
C ASP A 316 3.03 -2.92 8.98
N LEU A 317 3.92 -3.13 9.97
CA LEU A 317 3.68 -2.63 11.32
C LEU A 317 3.92 -1.13 11.29
N THR A 318 2.90 -0.33 11.57
CA THR A 318 3.02 1.12 11.48
C THR A 318 3.46 1.74 12.80
N THR A 319 3.97 2.97 12.74
CA THR A 319 4.27 3.78 13.93
C THR A 319 3.01 4.21 14.69
N ARG A 320 1.80 3.91 14.19
CA ARG A 320 0.52 4.23 14.83
C ARG A 320 0.01 3.12 15.76
N GLY A 321 0.73 1.98 15.84
CA GLY A 321 0.26 0.81 16.58
C GLY A 321 -0.79 0.00 15.82
N THR A 322 -0.77 0.08 14.48
CA THR A 322 -1.64 -0.67 13.58
C THR A 322 -0.83 -1.61 12.69
N VAL A 323 -1.48 -2.61 12.10
CA VAL A 323 -0.94 -3.28 10.91
C VAL A 323 -1.67 -2.70 9.70
N GLU A 324 -0.89 -2.24 8.73
CA GLU A 324 -1.35 -1.79 7.43
C GLU A 324 -1.24 -2.91 6.41
N PHE A 325 -2.34 -3.21 5.73
CA PHE A 325 -2.39 -4.21 4.66
C PHE A 325 -2.30 -3.51 3.31
N ARG A 326 -1.18 -3.70 2.60
CA ARG A 326 -0.77 -2.88 1.44
C ARG A 326 -0.85 -3.59 0.09
N SER A 327 -1.23 -4.87 0.07
CA SER A 327 -1.06 -5.76 -1.09
C SER A 327 -2.25 -5.87 -2.04
N VAL A 328 -3.32 -5.11 -1.78
CA VAL A 328 -4.53 -5.12 -2.59
C VAL A 328 -4.46 -3.99 -3.63
N CYS A 329 -4.79 -4.31 -4.88
CA CYS A 329 -4.95 -3.32 -5.94
C CYS A 329 -6.18 -2.44 -5.63
N THR A 330 -6.21 -1.23 -6.17
CA THR A 330 -7.46 -0.45 -6.19
C THR A 330 -8.59 -1.28 -6.77
N GLN A 331 -9.73 -1.31 -6.10
CA GLN A 331 -10.89 -2.08 -6.55
C GLN A 331 -11.84 -1.25 -7.43
N PRO A 332 -12.63 -1.90 -8.30
CA PRO A 332 -13.79 -1.28 -8.94
C PRO A 332 -14.70 -0.56 -7.92
N LEU A 333 -15.29 0.56 -8.35
CA LEU A 333 -16.01 1.47 -7.44
C LEU A 333 -17.20 0.81 -6.73
N ASP A 334 -17.86 -0.16 -7.38
CA ASP A 334 -18.99 -0.94 -6.86
C ASP A 334 -18.60 -1.96 -5.76
N ARG A 335 -17.30 -2.21 -5.57
CA ARG A 335 -16.78 -3.11 -4.51
C ARG A 335 -15.61 -2.52 -3.73
N THR A 336 -15.51 -1.19 -3.68
CA THR A 336 -14.44 -0.42 -3.02
C THR A 336 -14.05 -0.96 -1.64
N PHE A 337 -15.04 -1.22 -0.77
CA PHE A 337 -14.80 -1.61 0.63
C PHE A 337 -14.68 -3.12 0.87
N ALA A 338 -14.74 -3.94 -0.18
CA ALA A 338 -14.67 -5.40 -0.04
C ALA A 338 -13.35 -5.86 0.60
N SER A 339 -12.23 -5.20 0.24
CA SER A 339 -10.93 -5.50 0.82
C SER A 339 -10.85 -5.12 2.30
N ALA A 340 -11.38 -3.96 2.69
CA ALA A 340 -11.43 -3.53 4.08
C ALA A 340 -12.26 -4.50 4.94
N ALA A 341 -13.45 -4.90 4.45
CA ALA A 341 -14.31 -5.86 5.11
C ALA A 341 -13.65 -7.24 5.26
N PHE A 342 -12.96 -7.71 4.21
CA PHE A 342 -12.23 -8.98 4.24
C PHE A 342 -11.17 -9.00 5.35
N HIS A 343 -10.30 -7.99 5.39
CA HIS A 343 -9.24 -7.91 6.40
C HIS A 343 -9.80 -7.73 7.81
N LEU A 344 -10.80 -6.85 7.98
CA LEU A 344 -11.43 -6.59 9.26
C LEU A 344 -12.10 -7.83 9.85
N GLY A 345 -12.86 -8.56 9.02
CA GLY A 345 -13.52 -9.79 9.42
C GLY A 345 -12.51 -10.85 9.86
N LEU A 346 -11.47 -11.07 9.06
CA LEU A 346 -10.41 -12.03 9.37
C LEU A 346 -9.66 -11.67 10.65
N LEU A 347 -9.36 -10.39 10.88
CA LEU A 347 -8.71 -9.94 12.11
C LEU A 347 -9.57 -10.21 13.34
N VAL A 348 -10.87 -9.92 13.28
CA VAL A 348 -11.80 -10.21 14.40
C VAL A 348 -11.94 -11.72 14.65
N ASN A 349 -11.68 -12.53 13.63
CA ASN A 349 -11.75 -13.99 13.72
C ASN A 349 -10.36 -14.65 13.75
N LEU A 350 -9.33 -13.96 14.24
CA LEU A 350 -7.93 -14.37 14.16
C LEU A 350 -7.67 -15.79 14.68
N ASP A 351 -8.21 -16.19 15.83
CA ASP A 351 -8.01 -17.54 16.38
C ASP A 351 -8.53 -18.64 15.43
N LYS A 352 -9.69 -18.41 14.80
CA LYS A 352 -10.25 -19.34 13.83
C LYS A 352 -9.48 -19.31 12.52
N LEU A 353 -9.00 -18.14 12.10
CA LEU A 353 -8.14 -18.00 10.93
C LEU A 353 -6.86 -18.82 11.10
N GLU A 354 -6.15 -18.68 12.22
CA GLU A 354 -4.93 -19.45 12.49
C GLU A 354 -5.20 -20.97 12.48
N SER A 355 -6.28 -21.41 13.14
CA SER A 355 -6.69 -22.82 13.15
C SER A 355 -7.00 -23.34 11.73
N TYR A 356 -7.66 -22.52 10.91
CA TYR A 356 -7.93 -22.86 9.51
C TYR A 356 -6.65 -22.95 8.68
N LEU A 357 -5.73 -22.00 8.83
CA LEU A 357 -4.47 -21.96 8.10
C LEU A 357 -3.54 -23.13 8.45
N GLU A 358 -3.58 -23.61 9.68
CA GLU A 358 -2.82 -24.80 10.10
C GLU A 358 -3.29 -26.06 9.34
N ALA A 359 -4.61 -26.23 9.19
CA ALA A 359 -5.23 -27.42 8.61
C ALA A 359 -5.51 -27.32 7.09
N ALA A 360 -5.38 -26.13 6.49
CA ALA A 360 -5.82 -25.84 5.13
C ALA A 360 -5.25 -26.83 4.10
N PRO A 361 -6.11 -27.57 3.36
CA PRO A 361 -5.68 -28.51 2.32
C PRO A 361 -4.79 -27.86 1.25
N PHE A 362 -5.02 -26.57 0.98
CA PHE A 362 -4.23 -25.76 0.05
C PHE A 362 -2.72 -25.86 0.31
N PHE A 363 -2.28 -25.70 1.57
CA PHE A 363 -0.85 -25.75 1.89
C PHE A 363 -0.27 -27.18 1.90
N LYS A 364 -1.11 -28.21 1.97
CA LYS A 364 -0.65 -29.61 1.82
C LYS A 364 -0.27 -29.91 0.36
N VAL A 365 -0.94 -29.27 -0.59
CA VAL A 365 -0.71 -29.44 -2.02
C VAL A 365 0.41 -28.52 -2.51
N PHE A 366 0.33 -27.23 -2.19
CA PHE A 366 1.23 -26.21 -2.77
C PHE A 366 2.38 -25.77 -1.85
N GLY A 367 2.46 -26.32 -0.63
CA GLY A 367 3.47 -25.94 0.35
C GLY A 367 3.23 -24.56 0.96
N ARG A 368 4.29 -23.95 1.52
CA ARG A 368 4.21 -22.69 2.30
C ARG A 368 5.21 -21.62 1.84
N ASN A 369 5.64 -21.66 0.58
CA ASN A 369 6.43 -20.57 0.00
C ASN A 369 5.50 -19.43 -0.39
N TYR A 370 5.17 -18.54 0.55
CA TYR A 370 4.11 -17.53 0.38
C TYR A 370 4.38 -16.57 -0.78
N LYS A 371 5.64 -16.18 -1.01
CA LYS A 371 6.03 -15.34 -2.15
C LYS A 371 5.76 -16.06 -3.47
N PHE A 372 6.17 -17.33 -3.58
CA PHE A 372 5.87 -18.15 -4.76
C PHE A 372 4.37 -18.34 -4.95
N LEU A 373 3.62 -18.65 -3.89
CA LEU A 373 2.18 -18.86 -3.95
C LEU A 373 1.47 -17.60 -4.44
N ARG A 374 1.81 -16.41 -3.92
CA ARG A 374 1.25 -15.14 -4.41
C ARG A 374 1.53 -14.95 -5.90
N ARG A 375 2.77 -15.16 -6.35
CA ARG A 375 3.12 -15.04 -7.76
C ARG A 375 2.36 -16.05 -8.63
N GLN A 376 2.26 -17.31 -8.20
CA GLN A 376 1.61 -18.39 -8.93
C GLN A 376 0.10 -18.14 -9.09
N PHE A 377 -0.60 -17.87 -8.00
CA PHE A 377 -2.05 -17.71 -8.00
C PHE A 377 -2.53 -16.34 -8.49
N SER A 378 -1.58 -15.48 -8.86
CA SER A 378 -1.86 -14.24 -9.57
C SER A 378 -1.73 -14.33 -11.09
N LYS A 379 -1.35 -15.49 -11.65
CA LYS A 379 -1.17 -15.64 -13.10
C LYS A 379 -2.45 -15.34 -13.87
N LYS A 380 -2.30 -14.92 -15.13
CA LYS A 380 -3.44 -14.67 -16.04
C LYS A 380 -4.27 -15.92 -16.28
N GLN A 381 -3.60 -17.07 -16.33
CA GLN A 381 -4.19 -18.40 -16.47
C GLN A 381 -3.65 -19.32 -15.39
N LEU A 382 -4.55 -20.09 -14.77
CA LEU A 382 -4.27 -21.17 -13.82
C LEU A 382 -4.69 -22.50 -14.45
N THR A 383 -4.15 -23.62 -13.99
CA THR A 383 -4.74 -24.92 -14.32
C THR A 383 -6.08 -25.11 -13.59
N ASP A 384 -6.91 -26.04 -14.07
CA ASP A 384 -8.17 -26.37 -13.41
C ASP A 384 -7.96 -26.79 -11.93
N GLU A 385 -6.89 -27.53 -11.62
CA GLU A 385 -6.58 -27.92 -10.24
C GLU A 385 -6.16 -26.72 -9.38
N GLU A 386 -5.36 -25.81 -9.94
CA GLU A 386 -4.93 -24.59 -9.26
C GLU A 386 -6.12 -23.68 -8.98
N GLU A 387 -6.94 -23.41 -9.99
CA GLU A 387 -8.14 -22.57 -9.87
C GLU A 387 -9.13 -23.15 -8.86
N ALA A 388 -9.41 -24.45 -8.92
CA ALA A 388 -10.27 -25.12 -7.95
C ALA A 388 -9.72 -24.98 -6.52
N ALA A 389 -8.41 -25.18 -6.33
CA ALA A 389 -7.81 -25.12 -5.00
C ALA A 389 -7.78 -23.71 -4.41
N ILE A 390 -7.42 -22.68 -5.19
CA ILE A 390 -7.41 -21.29 -4.70
C ILE A 390 -8.82 -20.77 -4.47
N ARG A 391 -9.80 -21.18 -5.29
CA ARG A 391 -11.21 -20.85 -5.09
C ARG A 391 -11.73 -21.42 -3.78
N GLU A 392 -11.50 -22.70 -3.50
CA GLU A 392 -11.92 -23.32 -2.22
C GLU A 392 -11.20 -22.72 -1.01
N PHE A 393 -9.90 -22.40 -1.13
CA PHE A 393 -9.18 -21.68 -0.09
C PHE A 393 -9.77 -20.29 0.17
N SER A 394 -10.07 -19.54 -0.89
CA SER A 394 -10.66 -18.20 -0.83
C SER A 394 -12.08 -18.21 -0.24
N LYS A 395 -12.89 -19.22 -0.56
CA LYS A 395 -14.22 -19.41 0.06
C LYS A 395 -14.12 -19.61 1.57
N GLY A 396 -13.19 -20.46 2.02
CA GLY A 396 -12.96 -20.68 3.45
C GLY A 396 -12.59 -19.39 4.18
N LEU A 397 -11.72 -18.58 3.58
CA LEU A 397 -11.34 -17.27 4.12
C LEU A 397 -12.52 -16.27 4.13
N LEU A 398 -13.33 -16.21 3.07
CA LEU A 398 -14.51 -15.33 3.03
C LEU A 398 -15.54 -15.68 4.10
N LEU A 399 -15.82 -16.97 4.30
CA LEU A 399 -16.72 -17.42 5.36
C LEU A 399 -16.20 -17.07 6.76
N LEU A 400 -14.87 -17.14 6.96
CA LEU A 400 -14.25 -16.71 8.22
C LEU A 400 -14.32 -15.18 8.40
N ALA A 401 -14.15 -14.42 7.33
CA ALA A 401 -14.28 -12.97 7.35
C ALA A 401 -15.72 -12.57 7.70
N GLU A 402 -16.71 -13.17 7.03
CA GLU A 402 -18.13 -12.97 7.30
C GLU A 402 -18.47 -13.24 8.77
N GLN A 403 -18.07 -14.39 9.32
CA GLN A 403 -18.25 -14.70 10.74
C GLN A 403 -17.61 -13.67 11.67
N GLY A 404 -16.47 -13.10 11.28
CA GLY A 404 -15.80 -12.04 12.03
C GLY A 404 -16.62 -10.74 12.04
N LEU A 405 -17.17 -10.35 10.89
CA LEU A 405 -18.02 -9.16 10.76
C LEU A 405 -19.38 -9.34 11.45
N GLU A 406 -19.96 -10.55 11.43
CA GLU A 406 -21.17 -10.89 12.20
C GLU A 406 -20.95 -10.68 13.70
N LYS A 407 -19.82 -11.14 14.24
CA LYS A 407 -19.43 -10.92 15.65
C LYS A 407 -19.31 -9.45 16.01
N ARG A 408 -18.92 -8.58 15.07
CA ARG A 408 -18.87 -7.13 15.29
C ARG A 408 -20.26 -6.52 15.45
N GLY A 409 -21.29 -7.15 14.90
CA GLY A 409 -22.68 -6.69 15.02
C GLY A 409 -22.96 -5.35 14.33
N LYS A 410 -22.17 -5.00 13.30
CA LYS A 410 -22.27 -3.71 12.58
C LYS A 410 -22.81 -3.84 11.16
N HIS A 411 -23.30 -5.03 10.79
CA HIS A 411 -23.82 -5.32 9.45
C HIS A 411 -22.81 -5.05 8.31
N GLU A 412 -21.51 -5.17 8.58
CA GLU A 412 -20.43 -4.94 7.60
C GLU A 412 -20.24 -6.12 6.62
N MET A 413 -20.96 -7.23 6.81
CA MET A 413 -20.86 -8.41 5.92
C MET A 413 -21.37 -8.14 4.50
N THR A 414 -22.20 -7.12 4.31
CA THR A 414 -22.74 -6.74 2.99
C THR A 414 -21.65 -6.39 1.99
N TYR A 415 -20.52 -5.84 2.45
CA TYR A 415 -19.37 -5.51 1.60
C TYR A 415 -18.64 -6.74 1.05
N LEU A 416 -18.88 -7.94 1.60
CA LEU A 416 -18.32 -9.19 1.08
C LEU A 416 -19.18 -9.80 -0.03
N GLN A 417 -20.40 -9.31 -0.23
CA GLN A 417 -21.36 -9.89 -1.17
C GLN A 417 -20.84 -10.01 -2.61
N PRO A 418 -20.17 -8.99 -3.20
CA PRO A 418 -19.61 -9.11 -4.56
C PRO A 418 -18.61 -10.27 -4.69
N LEU A 419 -17.78 -10.50 -3.68
CA LEU A 419 -16.81 -11.61 -3.67
C LEU A 419 -17.50 -12.97 -3.48
N LYS A 420 -18.58 -13.02 -2.68
CA LYS A 420 -19.37 -14.24 -2.49
C LYS A 420 -20.02 -14.66 -3.80
N GLU A 421 -20.59 -13.72 -4.54
CA GLU A 421 -21.18 -13.97 -5.86
C GLU A 421 -20.13 -14.47 -6.87
N GLU A 422 -18.95 -13.82 -6.91
CA GLU A 422 -17.82 -14.24 -7.75
C GLU A 422 -17.38 -15.68 -7.45
N LEU A 423 -17.37 -16.08 -6.16
CA LEU A 423 -17.01 -17.44 -5.77
C LEU A 423 -18.20 -18.43 -5.78
N GLY A 424 -19.44 -17.99 -6.00
CA GLY A 424 -20.65 -18.80 -5.93
C GLY A 424 -20.99 -19.31 -4.52
N LEU A 425 -20.96 -18.42 -3.53
CA LEU A 425 -21.31 -18.65 -2.11
C LEU A 425 -22.67 -18.08 -1.71
#